data_AF-A0A2W2F882-F1
#
_entry.id   AF-A0A2W2F882-F1
#
_cell.length_a   1.000
_cell.length_b   1.000
_cell.length_c   1.000
_cell.angle_alpha   90.00
_cell.angle_beta   90.00
_cell.angle_gamma   90.00
#
_symmetry.space_group_name_H-M   'P 1'
#
loop_
_entity.id
_entity.type
_entity.pdbx_description
1 polymer ?
#
loop_
_entity_poly.entity_id
_entity_poly.type
_entity_poly.pdbx_seq_one_letter_code
_entity_poly.pdbx_strand_id
1 'polypeptide(L)'
;SGRAGLAAPQIGISARVVVYDYDGRSGHIVNPRLEPSSRKVVADEACLSAPGQWWPLERAYAVTARGRDMYGKPVTVRALGVLARVLQHETDHLDGVLFIDHLPAEERERFQAAGS
;
A
#
# COMPACT_ATOMS: atom_id res chain seq x y z
N SER A 1 -13.54 -10.78 -1.23
CA SER A 1 -12.08 -10.77 -1.01
C SER A 1 -11.39 -10.36 -2.31
N GLY A 2 -11.42 -9.06 -2.63
CA GLY A 2 -10.77 -8.51 -3.83
C GLY A 2 -9.38 -8.04 -3.47
N ARG A 3 -8.38 -8.40 -4.29
CA ARG A 3 -7.02 -7.85 -4.22
C ARG A 3 -7.13 -6.34 -4.42
N ALA A 4 -6.73 -5.56 -3.43
CA ALA A 4 -7.03 -4.13 -3.41
C ALA A 4 -5.98 -3.27 -4.11
N GLY A 5 -4.75 -3.78 -4.31
CA GLY A 5 -3.67 -3.09 -5.02
C GLY A 5 -2.55 -4.02 -5.47
N LEU A 6 -1.67 -3.48 -6.32
CA LEU A 6 -0.41 -4.09 -6.75
C LEU A 6 0.58 -3.00 -7.18
N ALA A 7 1.83 -3.17 -6.81
CA ALA A 7 2.97 -2.37 -7.26
C ALA A 7 3.79 -3.13 -8.31
N ALA A 8 4.27 -2.44 -9.35
CA ALA A 8 5.03 -3.07 -10.43
C ALA A 8 6.26 -3.90 -9.97
N PRO A 9 7.00 -3.54 -8.91
CA PRO A 9 8.10 -4.36 -8.40
C PRO A 9 7.68 -5.76 -7.95
N GLN A 10 6.44 -5.96 -7.48
CA GLN A 10 5.94 -7.26 -7.04
C GLN A 10 5.83 -8.29 -8.19
N ILE A 11 5.85 -7.83 -9.44
CA ILE A 11 5.88 -8.67 -10.64
C ILE A 11 7.20 -8.54 -11.41
N GLY A 12 8.26 -8.06 -10.75
CA GLY A 12 9.62 -7.97 -11.31
C GLY A 12 9.83 -6.80 -12.28
N ILE A 13 8.91 -5.83 -12.33
CA ILE A 13 9.03 -4.66 -13.21
C ILE A 13 9.58 -3.48 -12.40
N SER A 14 10.75 -2.98 -12.81
CA SER A 14 11.39 -1.80 -12.22
C SER A 14 10.75 -0.51 -12.72
N ALA A 15 9.47 -0.31 -12.39
CA ALA A 15 8.71 0.90 -12.68
C ALA A 15 7.99 1.40 -11.43
N ARG A 16 7.90 2.72 -11.27
CA ARG A 16 7.14 3.34 -10.17
C ARG A 16 5.66 3.45 -10.54
N VAL A 17 4.96 2.32 -10.56
CA VAL A 17 3.53 2.26 -10.89
C VAL A 17 2.80 1.45 -9.85
N VAL A 18 1.70 2.01 -9.33
CA VAL A 18 0.74 1.31 -8.49
C VAL A 18 -0.59 1.21 -9.22
N VAL A 19 -1.27 0.08 -9.07
CA VAL A 19 -2.67 -0.11 -9.46
C VAL A 19 -3.50 -0.37 -8.21
N TYR A 20 -4.76 0.05 -8.24
CA TYR A 20 -5.71 -0.19 -7.15
C TYR A 20 -7.09 -0.54 -7.72
N ASP A 21 -7.83 -1.36 -6.99
CA ASP A 21 -9.23 -1.70 -7.27
C ASP A 21 -9.95 -1.97 -5.95
N TYR A 22 -10.77 -1.02 -5.52
CA TYR A 22 -11.50 -1.12 -4.25
C TYR A 22 -12.79 -0.30 -4.29
N ASP A 23 -13.91 -0.92 -3.90
CA ASP A 23 -15.21 -0.26 -3.68
C ASP A 23 -15.67 0.59 -4.88
N GLY A 24 -15.66 -0.01 -6.07
CA GLY A 24 -16.04 0.66 -7.32
C GLY A 24 -15.04 1.71 -7.81
N ARG A 25 -13.88 1.85 -7.16
CA ARG A 25 -12.81 2.74 -7.57
C ARG A 25 -11.59 1.94 -8.00
N SER A 26 -11.27 2.01 -9.29
CA SER A 26 -10.08 1.39 -9.85
C SER A 26 -9.25 2.39 -10.64
N GLY A 27 -7.94 2.16 -10.71
CA GLY A 27 -7.04 2.98 -11.51
C GLY A 27 -5.59 2.69 -11.24
N HIS A 28 -4.74 3.54 -11.81
CA HIS A 28 -3.29 3.46 -11.65
C HIS A 28 -2.68 4.84 -11.44
N ILE A 29 -1.51 4.86 -10.82
CA ILE A 29 -0.72 6.08 -10.61
C ILE A 29 0.74 5.79 -10.96
N VAL A 30 1.26 6.51 -11.96
CA VAL A 30 2.67 6.52 -12.32
C VAL A 30 3.39 7.59 -11.49
N ASN A 31 4.54 7.24 -10.94
CA ASN A 31 5.36 8.06 -10.04
C ASN A 31 4.54 8.67 -8.88
N PRO A 32 3.83 7.86 -8.08
CA PRO A 32 3.00 8.38 -7.01
C PRO A 32 3.83 9.10 -5.95
N ARG A 33 3.28 10.19 -5.43
CA ARG A 33 3.68 10.85 -4.18
C ARG A 33 2.47 10.95 -3.28
N LEU A 34 2.62 10.53 -2.02
CA LEU A 34 1.55 10.56 -1.04
C LEU A 34 1.68 11.76 -0.12
N GLU A 35 0.55 12.36 0.23
CA GLU A 35 0.38 13.29 1.34
C GLU A 35 -0.56 12.65 2.35
N PRO A 36 -0.03 11.91 3.35
CA PRO A 36 -0.83 11.27 4.38
C PRO A 36 -1.33 12.28 5.42
N SER A 37 -2.53 12.06 5.95
CA SER A 37 -3.04 12.84 7.07
C SER A 37 -2.33 12.51 8.39
N SER A 38 -2.38 13.43 9.35
CA SER A 38 -1.92 13.19 10.72
C SER A 38 -2.76 12.16 11.49
N ARG A 39 -4.06 12.03 11.18
CA ARG A 39 -4.93 11.02 11.80
C ARG A 39 -4.44 9.63 11.43
N LYS A 40 -4.13 8.81 12.44
CA LYS A 40 -3.73 7.41 12.30
C LYS A 40 -4.87 6.45 12.61
N VAL A 41 -4.78 5.23 12.08
CA VAL A 41 -5.66 4.11 12.38
C VAL A 41 -4.85 2.82 12.32
N VAL A 42 -5.08 1.93 13.29
CA VAL A 42 -4.54 0.57 13.29
C VAL A 42 -5.56 -0.35 12.67
N ALA A 43 -5.13 -1.20 11.74
CA ALA A 43 -5.95 -2.23 11.15
C ALA A 43 -5.10 -3.25 10.41
N ASP A 44 -5.68 -4.41 10.13
CA ASP A 44 -4.93 -5.51 9.54
C ASP A 44 -4.55 -5.22 8.08
N GLU A 45 -3.30 -5.58 7.74
CA GLU A 45 -2.76 -5.67 6.39
C GLU A 45 -2.39 -7.11 6.06
N ALA A 46 -2.57 -7.46 4.78
CA ALA A 46 -2.04 -8.67 4.19
C ALA A 46 -1.32 -8.29 2.88
N CYS A 47 -0.24 -8.99 2.57
CA CYS A 47 0.56 -8.75 1.37
C CYS A 47 0.66 -10.02 0.54
N LEU A 48 0.73 -9.88 -0.80
CA LEU A 48 1.02 -11.00 -1.69
C LEU A 48 2.41 -11.60 -1.44
N SER A 49 3.35 -10.82 -0.89
CA SER A 49 4.68 -11.31 -0.51
C SER A 49 4.69 -12.12 0.80
N ALA A 50 3.58 -12.14 1.55
CA ALA A 50 3.41 -12.91 2.78
C ALA A 50 2.02 -13.59 2.82
N PRO A 51 1.80 -14.64 2.01
CA PRO A 51 0.49 -15.25 1.86
C PRO A 51 -0.06 -15.81 3.17
N GLY A 52 -1.36 -15.59 3.42
CA GLY A 52 -2.08 -16.18 4.56
C GLY A 52 -1.90 -15.44 5.89
N GLN A 53 -1.06 -14.42 5.95
CA GLN A 53 -0.81 -13.66 7.18
C GLN A 53 -1.51 -12.30 7.13
N TRP A 54 -2.20 -11.97 8.23
CA TRP A 54 -2.81 -10.66 8.49
C TRP A 54 -2.18 -10.12 9.76
N TRP A 55 -1.73 -8.87 9.73
CA TRP A 55 -1.11 -8.25 10.90
C TRP A 55 -1.58 -6.82 11.10
N PRO A 56 -1.85 -6.38 12.33
CA PRO A 56 -2.25 -5.01 12.62
C PRO A 56 -1.09 -4.05 12.31
N LEU A 57 -1.36 -3.04 11.49
CA LEU A 57 -0.40 -1.99 11.17
C LEU A 57 -1.03 -0.59 11.27
N GLU A 58 -0.27 0.35 11.81
CA GLU A 58 -0.70 1.75 11.88
C GLU A 58 -0.45 2.47 10.55
N ARG A 59 -1.50 3.10 10.02
CA ARG A 59 -1.44 3.90 8.79
C ARG A 59 -2.14 5.23 8.96
N ALA A 60 -1.88 6.18 8.06
CA ALA A 60 -2.71 7.36 7.97
C ALA A 60 -4.12 6.97 7.51
N TYR A 61 -5.14 7.51 8.17
CA TYR A 61 -6.54 7.27 7.83
C TYR A 61 -6.93 7.84 6.47
N ALA A 62 -6.28 8.93 6.06
CA ALA A 62 -6.50 9.59 4.78
C ALA A 62 -5.18 9.83 4.04
N VAL A 63 -5.24 9.80 2.71
CA VAL A 63 -4.12 10.12 1.82
C VAL A 63 -4.63 10.90 0.61
N THR A 64 -3.85 11.90 0.19
CA THR A 64 -3.92 12.41 -1.18
C THR A 64 -2.72 11.89 -1.97
N ALA A 65 -2.97 11.03 -2.95
CA ALA A 65 -1.95 10.53 -3.86
C ALA A 65 -1.93 11.37 -5.15
N ARG A 66 -0.75 11.80 -5.59
CA ARG A 66 -0.56 12.53 -6.85
C ARG A 66 0.46 11.80 -7.72
N GLY A 67 0.25 11.84 -9.02
CA GLY A 67 1.17 11.29 -10.00
C GLY A 67 0.69 11.57 -11.41
N ARG A 68 0.89 10.62 -12.31
CA ARG A 68 0.45 10.70 -13.70
C ARG A 68 -0.29 9.44 -14.15
N ASP A 69 -1.07 9.55 -15.22
CA ASP A 69 -1.61 8.39 -15.93
C ASP A 69 -0.60 7.83 -16.96
N MET A 70 -1.03 6.85 -17.76
CA MET A 70 -0.22 6.22 -18.82
C MET A 70 0.10 7.16 -20.00
N TYR A 71 -0.59 8.28 -20.10
CA TYR A 71 -0.37 9.31 -21.12
C TYR A 71 0.42 10.50 -20.56
N GLY A 72 0.90 10.42 -19.31
CA GLY A 72 1.63 11.48 -18.64
C GLY A 72 0.75 12.62 -18.10
N LYS A 73 -0.58 12.51 -18.16
CA LYS A 73 -1.48 13.55 -17.62
C LYS A 73 -1.53 13.47 -16.09
N PRO A 74 -1.62 14.61 -15.37
CA PRO A 74 -1.69 14.59 -13.92
C PRO A 74 -2.92 13.81 -13.39
N VAL A 75 -2.70 13.01 -12.35
CA VAL A 75 -3.75 12.28 -11.62
C VAL A 75 -3.68 12.66 -10.14
N THR A 76 -4.85 12.83 -9.51
CA THR A 76 -4.97 13.01 -8.06
C THR A 76 -6.05 12.08 -7.52
N VAL A 77 -5.70 11.27 -6.54
CA VAL A 77 -6.60 10.34 -5.85
C VAL A 77 -6.68 10.73 -4.39
N ARG A 78 -7.87 11.11 -3.93
CA ARG A 78 -8.16 11.29 -2.50
C ARG A 78 -8.83 10.04 -1.97
N ALA A 79 -8.28 9.49 -0.89
CA ALA A 79 -8.73 8.24 -0.32
C ALA A 79 -8.81 8.33 1.21
N LEU A 80 -9.74 7.56 1.77
CA LEU A 80 -9.94 7.36 3.20
C LEU A 80 -9.94 5.85 3.49
N GLY A 81 -9.68 5.48 4.74
CA GLY A 81 -9.83 4.11 5.23
C GLY A 81 -9.02 3.09 4.43
N VAL A 82 -9.69 2.06 3.91
CA VAL A 82 -9.03 0.94 3.22
C VAL A 82 -8.30 1.39 1.96
N LEU A 83 -8.90 2.21 1.10
CA LEU A 83 -8.19 2.67 -0.10
C LEU A 83 -6.98 3.56 0.24
N ALA A 84 -7.03 4.35 1.33
CA ALA A 84 -5.88 5.10 1.79
C ALA A 84 -4.74 4.17 2.23
N ARG A 85 -5.08 3.06 2.90
CA ARG A 85 -4.15 2.01 3.31
C ARG A 85 -3.50 1.33 2.12
N VAL A 86 -4.30 0.93 1.13
CA VAL A 86 -3.82 0.34 -0.12
C VAL A 86 -2.81 1.24 -0.80
N LEU A 87 -3.13 2.53 -0.97
CA LEU A 87 -2.19 3.45 -1.62
C LEU A 87 -0.88 3.61 -0.85
N GLN A 88 -0.91 3.62 0.48
CA GLN A 88 0.29 3.62 1.33
C GLN A 88 1.09 2.33 1.12
N HIS A 89 0.45 1.17 1.22
CA HIS A 89 1.06 -0.15 1.05
C HIS A 89 1.71 -0.32 -0.32
N GLU A 90 0.99 -0.04 -1.41
CA GLU A 90 1.54 -0.21 -2.75
C GLU A 90 2.64 0.82 -3.07
N THR A 91 2.60 2.00 -2.45
CA THR A 91 3.68 2.98 -2.62
C THR A 91 4.95 2.55 -1.88
N ASP A 92 4.84 1.94 -0.70
CA ASP A 92 5.99 1.38 0.04
C ASP A 92 6.77 0.36 -0.81
N HIS A 93 6.07 -0.51 -1.55
CA HIS A 93 6.69 -1.47 -2.47
C HIS A 93 7.54 -0.81 -3.56
N LEU A 94 7.20 0.43 -3.98
CA LEU A 94 8.02 1.17 -4.95
C LEU A 94 9.38 1.59 -4.40
N ASP A 95 9.49 1.66 -3.08
CA ASP A 95 10.70 2.02 -2.34
C ASP A 95 11.36 0.78 -1.70
N GLY A 96 10.87 -0.42 -2.02
CA GLY A 96 11.38 -1.67 -1.47
C GLY A 96 11.05 -1.87 0.02
N VAL A 97 10.10 -1.09 0.55
CA VAL A 97 9.64 -1.18 1.93
C VAL A 97 8.50 -2.18 2.02
N LEU A 98 8.63 -3.16 2.90
CA LEU A 98 7.55 -4.11 3.20
C LEU A 98 6.77 -3.63 4.43
N PHE A 99 5.50 -4.04 4.55
CA PHE A 99 4.69 -3.65 5.70
C PHE A 99 5.33 -4.07 7.05
N ILE A 100 6.08 -5.17 7.06
CA ILE A 100 6.81 -5.67 8.24
C ILE A 100 7.93 -4.75 8.70
N ASP A 101 8.45 -3.89 7.82
CA ASP A 101 9.49 -2.93 8.17
C ASP A 101 8.93 -1.76 9.00
N HIS A 102 7.61 -1.58 9.01
CA HIS A 102 6.91 -0.63 9.87
C HIS A 102 6.53 -1.21 11.24
N LEU A 103 6.70 -2.52 11.46
CA LEU A 103 6.39 -3.14 12.74
C LEU A 103 7.48 -2.83 13.77
N PRO A 104 7.11 -2.59 15.05
CA PRO A 104 8.05 -2.64 16.16
C PRO A 104 8.83 -3.96 16.17
N ALA A 105 10.06 -3.95 16.70
CA ALA A 105 10.94 -5.14 16.68
C ALA A 105 10.25 -6.40 17.25
N GLU A 106 9.61 -6.27 18.41
CA GLU A 106 8.89 -7.38 19.05
C GLU A 106 7.75 -7.92 18.16
N GLU A 107 6.99 -7.04 17.51
CA GLU A 107 5.90 -7.44 16.60
C GLU A 107 6.44 -8.07 15.31
N ARG A 108 7.58 -7.60 14.80
CA ARG A 108 8.26 -8.20 13.65
C ARG A 108 8.74 -9.62 13.95
N GLU A 109 9.30 -9.85 15.14
CA GLU A 109 9.70 -11.19 15.59
C GLU A 109 8.49 -12.12 15.70
N ARG A 110 7.38 -11.63 16.28
CA ARG A 110 6.12 -12.39 16.37
C ARG A 110 5.56 -12.74 14.98
N PHE A 111 5.59 -11.80 14.04
CA PHE A 111 5.18 -12.03 12.66
C PHE A 111 6.03 -13.13 12.00
N GLN A 112 7.35 -13.06 12.13
CA GLN A 112 8.28 -14.04 11.55
C GLN A 112 8.07 -15.45 12.13
N ALA A 113 7.87 -15.55 13.45
CA ALA A 113 7.58 -16.82 14.11
C ALA A 113 6.23 -17.42 13.68
N ALA A 114 5.23 -16.59 13.37
CA ALA A 114 3.91 -17.05 12.92
C ALA A 114 3.89 -17.60 11.48
N GLY A 115 4.86 -17.21 10.65
CA GLY A 115 5.03 -17.71 9.28
C GLY A 115 5.95 -18.93 9.15
N SER A 116 6.48 -19.44 10.27
CA SER A 116 7.33 -20.64 10.38
C SER A 116 6.48 -21.90 10.59
#